data_AF-A0A1V9ACH3-F1
#
_entry.id   AF-A0A1V9ACH3-F1
#
_cell.length_a   1.000
_cell.length_b   1.000
_cell.length_c   1.000
_cell.angle_alpha   90.00
_cell.angle_beta   90.00
_cell.angle_gamma   90.00
#
_symmetry.space_group_name_H-M   'P 1'
#
loop_
_entity.id
_entity.type
_entity.pdbx_description
1 polymer ?
#
loop_
_entity_poly.entity_id
_entity_poly.type
_entity_poly.pdbx_seq_one_letter_code
_entity_poly.pdbx_strand_id
1 'polypeptide(L)' 'MIAMPLVVKVLLGALLILVGGVLAVGFTEHEFWWFRGGPLGTVLMVLGVVEWGEAGWTARRRRVG' A
#
# COMPACT_ATOMS: atom_id res chain seq x y z
N MET A 1 -8.77 -17.11 3.28
CA MET A 1 -8.85 -15.64 3.49
C MET A 1 -8.72 -15.38 4.99
N ILE A 2 -7.57 -14.90 5.45
CA ILE A 2 -7.39 -14.53 6.87
C ILE A 2 -8.18 -13.25 7.10
N ALA A 3 -9.19 -13.28 7.97
CA ALA A 3 -9.98 -12.10 8.32
C ALA A 3 -9.12 -11.15 9.17
N MET A 4 -8.43 -10.22 8.52
CA MET A 4 -7.58 -9.26 9.21
C MET A 4 -8.41 -8.13 9.87
N PRO A 5 -7.98 -7.62 11.03
CA PRO A 5 -8.60 -6.45 11.65
C PRO A 5 -8.51 -5.22 10.73
N LEU A 6 -9.53 -4.35 10.76
CA LEU A 6 -9.57 -3.11 9.96
C LEU A 6 -8.34 -2.22 10.21
N VAL A 7 -7.88 -2.15 11.47
CA VAL A 7 -6.66 -1.41 11.87
C VAL A 7 -5.42 -1.95 11.14
N VAL A 8 -5.31 -3.27 10.99
CA VAL A 8 -4.17 -3.89 10.30
C VAL A 8 -4.17 -3.54 8.82
N LYS A 9 -5.34 -3.56 8.15
CA LYS A 9 -5.45 -3.12 6.75
C LYS A 9 -5.03 -1.66 6.56
N VAL A 10 -5.48 -0.77 7.44
CA VAL A 10 -5.13 0.66 7.39
C VAL A 10 -3.64 0.88 7.60
N LEU A 11 -3.04 0.23 8.62
CA LEU A 11 -1.61 0.33 8.90
C LEU A 11 -0.76 -0.25 7.77
N LEU A 12 -1.17 -1.38 7.20
CA LEU A 12 -0.48 -2.04 6.09
C LEU A 12 -0.54 -1.18 4.82
N GLY A 13 -1.70 -0.59 4.51
CA GLY A 13 -1.84 0.37 3.40
C GLY A 13 -0.95 1.60 3.58
N ALA A 14 -0.95 2.21 4.77
CA ALA A 14 -0.07 3.35 5.08
C ALA A 14 1.42 2.99 4.95
N LEU A 15 1.81 1.81 5.44
CA LEU A 15 3.18 1.31 5.34
C LEU A 15 3.59 1.09 3.88
N LEU A 16 2.72 0.50 3.05
CA LEU A 16 2.97 0.29 1.62
C LEU A 16 3.14 1.61 0.87
N ILE A 17 2.33 2.62 1.17
CA ILE A 17 2.46 3.96 0.57
C ILE A 17 3.80 4.59 0.96
N LEU A 18 4.17 4.55 2.24
CA LEU A 18 5.44 5.10 2.74
C LEU A 18 6.65 4.40 2.13
N VAL A 19 6.68 3.06 2.17
CA VAL A 19 7.78 2.27 1.62
C VAL A 19 7.86 2.42 0.11
N GLY A 20 6.73 2.39 -0.60
CA GLY A 20 6.66 2.63 -2.04
C GLY A 20 7.14 4.02 -2.45
N GLY A 21 6.75 5.06 -1.71
CA GLY A 21 7.22 6.43 -1.94
C GLY A 21 8.71 6.61 -1.70
N VAL A 22 9.25 6.03 -0.61
CA VAL A 22 10.70 6.06 -0.32
C VAL A 22 11.48 5.33 -1.41
N LEU A 23 11.00 4.18 -1.88
CA LEU A 23 11.62 3.43 -2.98
C LEU A 23 11.56 4.20 -4.31
N ALA A 24 10.42 4.82 -4.62
CA ALA A 24 10.23 5.53 -5.88
C ALA A 24 11.10 6.78 -5.99
N VAL A 25 11.33 7.50 -4.88
CA VAL A 25 12.08 8.77 -4.86
C VAL A 25 13.54 8.60 -4.46
N GLY A 26 13.84 7.76 -3.47
CA GLY A 26 15.18 7.61 -2.90
C GLY A 26 16.02 6.51 -3.56
N PHE A 27 15.39 5.53 -4.20
CA PHE A 27 16.05 4.35 -4.75
C PHE A 27 15.69 4.12 -6.23
N THR A 28 15.33 5.16 -6.97
CA THR A 28 14.86 5.08 -8.37
C THR A 28 15.81 4.28 -9.28
N GLU A 29 17.12 4.44 -9.09
CA GLU A 29 18.18 3.79 -9.86
C GLU A 29 18.72 2.49 -9.23
N HIS A 30 18.31 2.16 -8.00
CA HIS A 30 18.79 0.95 -7.33
C HIS A 30 18.01 -0.28 -7.80
N GLU A 31 18.73 -1.29 -8.28
CA GLU A 31 18.16 -2.58 -8.67
C GLU A 31 17.93 -3.46 -7.44
N PHE A 32 16.65 -3.71 -7.13
CA PHE A 32 16.24 -4.68 -6.14
C PHE A 32 15.92 -6.00 -6.83
N TRP A 33 16.90 -6.92 -6.79
CA TRP A 33 16.82 -8.28 -7.34
C TRP A 33 16.55 -8.34 -8.85
N TRP A 34 15.31 -8.09 -9.28
CA TRP A 34 14.84 -8.14 -10.68
C TRP A 34 14.18 -6.83 -11.15
N PHE A 35 13.94 -5.87 -10.26
CA PHE A 35 13.27 -4.60 -10.59
C PHE A 35 14.04 -3.40 -10.07
N ARG A 36 14.10 -2.33 -10.87
CA ARG A 36 14.55 -1.01 -10.38
C ARG A 36 13.58 -0.47 -9.34
N GLY A 37 14.09 0.28 -8.36
CA GLY A 37 13.30 0.86 -7.27
C GLY A 37 12.20 1.82 -7.74
N GLY A 38 12.37 2.47 -8.89
CA GLY A 38 11.32 3.29 -9.51
C GLY A 38 10.03 2.51 -9.84
N PRO A 39 10.09 1.51 -10.74
CA PRO A 39 8.96 0.64 -11.05
C PRO A 39 8.37 -0.07 -9.83
N LEU A 40 9.23 -0.63 -8.97
CA LEU A 40 8.79 -1.36 -7.76
C LEU A 40 8.07 -0.43 -6.77
N GLY A 41 8.63 0.76 -6.53
CA GLY A 41 8.06 1.77 -5.65
C GLY A 41 6.69 2.26 -6.14
N THR A 42 6.54 2.43 -7.46
CA THR A 42 5.26 2.80 -8.08
C THR A 42 4.19 1.73 -7.82
N VAL A 43 4.52 0.45 -8.03
CA VAL A 43 3.58 -0.66 -7.79
C VAL A 43 3.17 -0.73 -6.31
N LEU A 44 4.13 -0.57 -5.39
CA LEU A 44 3.87 -0.56 -3.96
C LEU A 44 2.96 0.59 -3.55
N MET A 45 3.15 1.78 -4.13
CA MET A 45 2.27 2.92 -3.91
C MET A 45 0.84 2.64 -4.37
N VAL A 46 0.66 2.07 -5.58
CA VAL A 46 -0.66 1.72 -6.11
C VAL A 46 -1.35 0.69 -5.21
N LEU A 47 -0.65 -0.37 -4.81
CA LEU A 47 -1.19 -1.38 -3.89
C LEU A 47 -1.58 -0.76 -2.54
N GLY A 48 -0.74 0.12 -2.00
CA GLY A 48 -1.03 0.82 -0.76
C GLY A 48 -2.30 1.67 -0.85
N VAL A 49 -2.49 2.42 -1.94
CA VAL A 49 -3.70 3.22 -2.18
C VAL A 49 -4.95 2.34 -2.32
N VAL A 50 -4.84 1.20 -3.00
CA VAL A 50 -5.95 0.25 -3.16
C VAL A 50 -6.39 -0.32 -1.80
N GLU A 51 -5.46 -0.82 -0.98
CA GLU A 51 -5.78 -1.33 0.36
C GLU A 51 -6.40 -0.24 1.24
N TRP A 52 -5.90 0.99 1.16
CA TRP A 52 -6.47 2.12 1.90
C TRP A 52 -7.90 2.48 1.44
N GLY A 53 -8.13 2.46 0.13
CA GLY A 53 -9.46 2.64 -0.47
C GLY A 53 -10.45 1.55 -0.06
N GLU A 54 -10.04 0.29 -0.08
CA GLU A 54 -10.86 -0.83 0.39
C GLU A 54 -11.20 -0.74 1.87
N ALA A 55 -10.23 -0.36 2.71
CA ALA A 55 -10.44 -0.16 4.13
C ALA A 55 -11.45 0.97 4.39
N GLY A 56 -11.34 2.09 3.67
CA GLY A 56 -12.30 3.20 3.73
C GLY A 56 -13.69 2.82 3.24
N TRP A 57 -13.78 2.07 2.14
CA TRP A 57 -15.04 1.55 1.60
C TRP A 57 -15.74 0.61 2.59
N THR A 58 -14.98 -0.31 3.18
CA THR A 58 -15.49 -1.26 4.19
C THR A 58 -15.95 -0.54 5.46
N ALA A 59 -15.19 0.46 5.92
CA ALA A 59 -15.56 1.28 7.07
C ALA A 59 -16.86 2.07 6.82
N ARG A 60 -17.03 2.62 5.61
CA ARG A 60 -18.28 3.28 5.20
C ARG A 60 -19.45 2.30 5.20
N ARG A 61 -19.28 1.11 4.61
CA ARG A 61 -20.35 0.10 4.53
C ARG A 61 -20.85 -0.33 5.91
N ARG A 62 -19.97 -0.40 6.92
CA ARG A 62 -20.35 -0.74 8.31
C ARG A 62 -21.07 0.38 9.07
N ARG A 63 -20.99 1.64 8.61
CA ARG A 63 -21.71 2.76 9.25
C ARG A 63 -23.14 2.95 8.71
N VAL A 64 -23.44 2.38 7.55
CA VAL A 64 -24.74 2.57 6.85
C VAL A 64 -25.67 1.35 7.05
N GLY A 65 -25.15 0.25 7.60
CA GLY A 65 -25.92 -0.96 7.92
C GLY A 65 -26.30 -1.05 9.39
#